data_AF-A0A384DDD5-F1
#
_entry.id   AF-A0A384DDD5-F1
#
_cell.length_a   1.000
_cell.length_b   1.000
_cell.length_c   1.000
_cell.angle_alpha   90.00
_cell.angle_beta   90.00
_cell.angle_gamma   90.00
#
_symmetry.space_group_name_H-M   'P 1'
#
loop_
_entity.id
_entity.type
_entity.pdbx_description
1 polymer ?
#
loop_
_entity_poly.entity_id
_entity_poly.type
_entity_poly.pdbx_seq_one_letter_code
_entity_poly.pdbx_strand_id
1 'polypeptide(L)'
;MGEKQKRQQKLWNVPRIPCIHVPSSAYTHNTSFMKDLTQGQQRYFYSIMRIYNSRPQWEALQNRYIHSLQHQQLLGYITQQETLACATVLRDSIKRASAKVAPQRSIRRKPSAMTRAWLSAPPASVGRPRAQSAGPGSLRN
;
A
#
# COMPACT_ATOMS: atom_id res chain seq x y z
N MET A 1 33.16 29.24 26.22
CA MET A 1 33.12 29.05 24.74
C MET A 1 33.61 27.64 24.43
N GLY A 2 32.76 26.66 24.07
CA GLY A 2 33.30 25.32 23.72
C GLY A 2 32.33 24.16 23.48
N GLU A 3 31.08 24.19 23.96
CA GLU A 3 30.27 22.94 23.97
C GLU A 3 29.47 22.65 22.69
N LYS A 4 29.28 23.64 21.81
CA LYS A 4 28.41 23.47 20.63
C LYS A 4 29.09 22.86 19.40
N GLN A 5 30.43 22.75 19.39
CA GLN A 5 31.18 22.32 18.20
C GLN A 5 31.27 20.78 18.05
N LYS A 6 31.14 20.02 19.15
CA LYS A 6 31.18 18.53 19.12
C LYS A 6 29.91 17.86 18.56
N ARG A 7 28.75 18.54 18.53
CA ARG A 7 27.50 17.94 18.02
C ARG A 7 27.40 17.92 16.50
N GLN A 8 28.03 18.86 15.79
CA GLN A 8 27.89 18.97 14.33
C GLN A 8 28.80 18.03 13.53
N GLN A 9 29.91 17.56 14.11
CA GLN A 9 30.81 16.63 13.41
C GLN A 9 30.25 15.21 13.24
N LYS A 10 29.19 14.83 13.98
CA LYS A 10 28.67 13.44 14.00
C LYS A 10 27.64 13.10 12.90
N LEU A 11 27.29 14.05 12.02
CA LEU A 11 26.25 13.86 10.99
C LEU A 11 26.78 13.56 9.58
N TRP A 12 28.09 13.63 9.37
CA TRP A 12 28.70 13.50 8.04
C TRP A 12 28.74 12.06 7.51
N ASN A 13 28.56 11.07 8.40
CA ASN A 13 28.65 9.64 8.08
C ASN A 13 27.31 8.90 8.26
N VAL A 14 26.18 9.59 8.16
CA VAL A 14 24.88 8.90 8.16
C VAL A 14 24.69 8.30 6.76
N PRO A 15 24.54 6.96 6.63
CA PRO A 15 24.23 6.36 5.34
C PRO A 15 22.96 7.00 4.81
N ARG A 16 23.09 7.73 3.69
CA ARG A 16 21.97 8.40 3.04
C ARG A 16 21.11 7.31 2.42
N ILE A 17 20.05 6.92 3.12
CA ILE A 17 19.09 5.93 2.61
C ILE A 17 18.55 6.48 1.29
N PRO A 18 18.73 5.75 0.17
CA PRO A 18 18.20 6.17 -1.12
C PRO A 18 16.70 6.43 -0.99
N CYS A 19 16.30 7.64 -1.32
CA CYS A 19 14.91 8.03 -1.26
C CYS A 19 14.13 7.23 -2.31
N ILE A 20 13.10 6.48 -1.89
CA ILE A 20 12.26 5.73 -2.82
C ILE A 20 11.55 6.73 -3.73
N HIS A 21 11.92 6.75 -5.00
CA HIS A 21 11.28 7.58 -6.01
C HIS A 21 10.08 6.82 -6.59
N VAL A 22 8.90 7.43 -6.52
CA VAL A 22 7.69 6.88 -7.15
C VAL A 22 7.67 7.38 -8.60
N PRO A 23 7.68 6.49 -9.60
CA PRO A 23 7.60 6.89 -11.01
C PRO A 23 6.27 7.60 -11.32
N SER A 24 6.29 8.57 -12.24
CA SER A 24 5.09 9.29 -12.70
C SER A 24 3.99 8.34 -13.20
N SER A 25 4.37 7.22 -13.84
CA SER A 25 3.45 6.18 -14.30
C SER A 25 2.74 5.46 -13.15
N ALA A 26 3.36 5.32 -11.99
CA ALA A 26 2.73 4.69 -10.83
C ALA A 26 1.59 5.55 -10.27
N TYR A 27 1.72 6.89 -10.37
CA TYR A 27 0.65 7.82 -10.01
C TYR A 27 -0.52 7.74 -10.99
N THR A 28 -0.25 7.63 -12.30
CA THR A 28 -1.32 7.55 -13.33
C THR A 28 -2.08 6.22 -13.30
N HIS A 29 -1.39 5.10 -13.05
CA HIS A 29 -2.03 3.77 -12.98
C HIS A 29 -2.76 3.51 -11.66
N ASN A 30 -2.37 4.15 -10.57
CA ASN A 30 -2.96 3.96 -9.23
C ASN A 30 -3.59 5.25 -8.71
N THR A 31 -4.08 6.11 -9.60
CA THR A 31 -4.67 7.41 -9.26
C THR A 31 -5.70 7.29 -8.15
N SER A 32 -6.59 6.30 -8.21
CA SER A 32 -7.63 6.08 -7.19
C SER A 32 -7.08 5.74 -5.80
N PHE A 33 -5.93 5.07 -5.71
CA PHE A 33 -5.31 4.64 -4.46
C PHE A 33 -4.28 5.63 -3.91
N MET A 34 -3.70 6.46 -4.80
CA MET A 34 -2.68 7.45 -4.45
C MET A 34 -3.27 8.84 -4.16
N LYS A 35 -4.56 9.04 -4.49
CA LYS A 35 -5.29 10.28 -4.24
C LYS A 35 -5.38 10.56 -2.73
N ASP A 36 -5.28 11.83 -2.36
CA ASP A 36 -5.41 12.33 -0.98
C ASP A 36 -4.32 11.84 0.00
N LEU A 37 -3.26 11.18 -0.49
CA LEU A 37 -2.10 10.79 0.31
C LEU A 37 -1.00 11.85 0.25
N THR A 38 -0.33 12.07 1.39
CA THR A 38 0.91 12.86 1.43
C THR A 38 2.03 12.17 0.66
N GLN A 39 3.03 12.95 0.21
CA GLN A 39 4.19 12.41 -0.52
C GLN A 39 4.94 11.30 0.27
N GLY A 40 4.96 11.36 1.60
CA GLY A 40 5.52 10.31 2.44
C GLY A 40 4.71 9.02 2.40
N GLN A 41 3.39 9.13 2.52
CA GLN A 41 2.46 8.00 2.43
C GLN A 41 2.46 7.36 1.04
N GLN A 42 2.54 8.16 -0.01
CA GLN A 42 2.65 7.67 -1.39
C GLN A 42 3.90 6.82 -1.58
N ARG A 43 5.06 7.29 -1.08
CA ARG A 43 6.33 6.53 -1.12
C ARG A 43 6.26 5.23 -0.33
N TYR A 44 5.68 5.26 0.86
CA TYR A 44 5.49 4.08 1.69
C TYR A 44 4.54 3.05 1.05
N PHE A 45 3.41 3.51 0.50
CA PHE A 45 2.46 2.62 -0.15
C PHE A 45 3.05 2.02 -1.44
N TYR A 46 3.73 2.84 -2.24
CA TYR A 46 4.42 2.37 -3.44
C TYR A 46 5.50 1.33 -3.12
N SER A 47 6.26 1.49 -2.03
CA SER A 47 7.30 0.54 -1.65
C SER A 47 6.71 -0.84 -1.30
N ILE A 48 5.58 -0.88 -0.58
CA ILE A 48 4.85 -2.12 -0.30
C ILE A 48 4.36 -2.75 -1.59
N MET A 49 3.68 -1.96 -2.43
CA MET A 49 3.15 -2.46 -3.70
C MET A 49 4.24 -3.03 -4.60
N ARG A 50 5.44 -2.43 -4.59
CA ARG A 50 6.61 -2.91 -5.32
C ARG A 50 7.12 -4.26 -4.80
N ILE A 51 7.10 -4.50 -3.49
CA ILE A 51 7.55 -5.78 -2.90
C ILE A 51 6.65 -6.94 -3.35
N TYR A 52 5.34 -6.70 -3.42
CA TYR A 52 4.38 -7.71 -3.87
C TYR A 52 4.21 -7.78 -5.39
N ASN A 53 4.88 -6.90 -6.14
CA ASN A 53 4.84 -6.93 -7.59
C ASN A 53 5.78 -8.01 -8.14
N SER A 54 5.23 -9.17 -8.48
CA SER A 54 5.97 -10.28 -9.09
C SER A 54 6.28 -10.08 -10.57
N ARG A 55 5.66 -9.09 -11.23
CA ARG A 55 5.79 -8.90 -12.68
C ARG A 55 7.24 -8.71 -13.15
N PRO A 56 8.08 -7.86 -12.52
CA PRO A 56 9.48 -7.70 -12.95
C PRO A 56 10.31 -8.97 -12.77
N GLN A 57 10.03 -9.75 -11.72
CA GLN A 57 10.70 -11.03 -11.47
C GLN A 57 10.32 -12.05 -12.55
N TRP A 58 9.05 -12.05 -12.95
CA TRP A 58 8.54 -12.93 -13.99
C TRP A 58 9.09 -12.60 -15.38
N GLU A 59 9.16 -11.31 -15.73
CA GLU A 59 9.81 -10.82 -16.95
C GLU A 59 11.31 -11.21 -16.98
N ALA A 60 12.01 -11.06 -15.84
CA ALA A 60 13.41 -11.46 -15.74
C ALA A 60 13.60 -12.98 -15.93
N LEU A 61 12.73 -13.81 -15.36
CA LEU A 61 12.79 -15.25 -15.55
C LEU A 61 12.52 -15.65 -17.01
N GLN A 62 11.52 -15.03 -17.63
CA GLN A 62 11.20 -15.24 -19.04
C GLN A 62 12.43 -14.96 -19.93
N ASN A 63 13.08 -13.81 -19.73
CA ASN A 63 14.26 -13.43 -20.51
C ASN A 63 15.41 -14.42 -20.33
N ARG A 64 15.67 -14.87 -19.09
CA ARG A 64 16.68 -15.90 -18.81
C ARG A 64 16.35 -17.22 -19.49
N TYR A 65 15.10 -17.63 -19.46
CA TYR A 65 14.66 -18.86 -20.11
C TYR A 65 14.85 -18.80 -21.62
N ILE A 66 14.42 -17.72 -22.28
CA ILE A 66 14.61 -17.52 -23.73
C ILE A 66 16.10 -17.56 -24.09
N HIS A 67 16.94 -16.85 -23.33
CA HIS A 67 18.37 -16.83 -23.56
C HIS A 67 19.01 -18.23 -23.39
N SER A 68 18.62 -18.96 -22.34
CA SER A 68 19.06 -20.35 -22.13
C SER A 68 18.67 -21.24 -23.30
N LEU A 69 17.44 -21.08 -23.81
CA LEU A 69 16.92 -21.88 -24.91
C LEU A 69 17.70 -21.63 -26.21
N GLN A 70 17.96 -20.36 -26.53
CA GLN A 70 18.79 -19.97 -27.67
C GLN A 70 20.21 -20.55 -27.55
N HIS A 71 20.79 -20.50 -26.35
CA HIS A 71 22.11 -21.05 -26.10
C HIS A 71 22.13 -22.58 -26.25
N GLN A 72 21.13 -23.29 -25.73
CA GLN A 72 21.00 -24.74 -25.88
C GLN A 72 20.82 -25.15 -27.35
N GLN A 73 20.07 -24.38 -28.13
CA GLN A 73 19.89 -24.62 -29.55
C GLN A 73 21.23 -24.44 -30.30
N LEU A 74 21.99 -23.40 -29.97
CA LEU A 74 23.31 -23.14 -30.59
C LEU A 74 24.31 -24.27 -30.28
N LEU A 75 24.26 -24.82 -29.07
CA LEU A 75 25.10 -25.96 -28.67
C LEU A 75 24.62 -27.31 -29.22
N GLY A 76 23.48 -27.34 -29.92
CA GLY A 76 22.93 -28.56 -30.50
C GLY A 76 22.32 -29.52 -29.47
N TYR A 77 22.11 -29.08 -28.22
CA TYR A 77 21.44 -29.89 -27.20
C TYR A 77 19.95 -30.06 -27.47
N ILE A 78 19.35 -29.08 -28.15
CA ILE A 78 17.95 -29.09 -28.53
C ILE A 78 17.81 -28.72 -30.00
N THR A 79 16.78 -29.27 -30.62
CA THR A 79 16.42 -28.99 -32.00
C THR A 79 15.68 -27.65 -32.11
N GLN A 80 15.63 -27.11 -33.33
CA GLN A 80 14.84 -25.91 -33.62
C GLN A 80 13.33 -26.15 -33.38
N GLN A 81 12.83 -27.35 -33.65
CA GLN A 81 11.43 -27.68 -33.43
C GLN A 81 11.06 -27.69 -31.94
N GLU A 82 11.92 -28.26 -31.10
CA GLU A 82 11.76 -28.21 -29.64
C GLU A 82 11.84 -26.78 -29.11
N THR A 83 12.75 -25.98 -29.67
CA THR A 83 12.89 -24.56 -29.33
C THR A 83 11.57 -23.81 -29.58
N LEU A 84 10.96 -24.04 -30.75
CA LEU A 84 9.68 -23.43 -31.12
C LEU A 84 8.53 -23.93 -30.23
N ALA A 85 8.50 -25.22 -29.89
CA ALA A 85 7.49 -25.79 -29.00
C ALA A 85 7.59 -25.21 -27.57
N CYS A 86 8.80 -25.01 -27.04
CA CYS A 86 8.98 -24.35 -25.75
C CYS A 86 8.54 -22.87 -25.81
N ALA A 87 8.86 -22.17 -26.89
CA ALA A 87 8.46 -20.78 -27.08
C ALA A 87 6.93 -20.59 -27.21
N THR A 88 6.21 -21.55 -27.80
CA THR A 88 4.73 -21.52 -27.85
C THR A 88 4.13 -21.70 -26.46
N VAL A 89 4.58 -22.70 -25.69
CA VAL A 89 4.14 -22.92 -24.30
C VAL A 89 4.40 -21.69 -23.44
N LEU A 90 5.58 -21.07 -23.59
CA LEU A 90 5.92 -19.84 -22.87
C LEU A 90 4.94 -18.71 -23.21
N ARG A 91 4.70 -18.45 -24.50
CA ARG A 91 3.73 -17.42 -24.93
C ARG A 91 2.33 -17.67 -24.39
N ASP A 92 1.87 -18.92 -24.40
CA ASP A 92 0.54 -19.27 -23.91
C ASP A 92 0.42 -19.12 -22.39
N SER A 93 1.48 -19.47 -21.63
CA SER A 93 1.52 -19.22 -20.20
C SER A 93 1.46 -17.74 -19.85
N ILE A 94 2.14 -16.88 -20.63
CA ILE A 94 2.11 -15.42 -20.46
C ILE A 94 0.72 -14.87 -20.77
N LYS A 95 0.08 -15.34 -21.85
CA LYS A 95 -1.30 -14.96 -22.19
C LYS A 95 -2.27 -15.34 -21.07
N ARG A 96 -2.16 -16.57 -20.54
CA ARG A 96 -2.99 -17.04 -19.42
C ARG A 96 -2.74 -16.25 -18.13
N ALA A 97 -1.48 -15.94 -17.82
CA ALA A 97 -1.12 -15.14 -16.66
C ALA A 97 -1.66 -13.72 -16.76
N SER A 98 -1.56 -13.10 -17.93
CA SER A 98 -2.06 -11.73 -18.18
C SER A 98 -3.59 -11.68 -18.15
N ALA A 99 -4.27 -12.71 -18.64
CA ALA A 99 -5.73 -12.81 -18.56
C ALA A 99 -6.24 -12.93 -17.11
N LYS A 100 -5.47 -13.53 -16.19
CA LYS A 100 -5.82 -13.56 -14.75
C LYS A 100 -5.71 -12.19 -14.06
N VAL A 101 -5.09 -11.19 -14.70
CA VAL A 101 -4.92 -9.83 -14.17
C VAL A 101 -6.11 -8.92 -14.55
N ALA A 102 -7.16 -9.44 -15.20
CA ALA A 102 -8.35 -8.70 -15.62
C ALA A 102 -9.20 -8.15 -14.45
N PRO A 103 -9.98 -7.07 -14.68
CA PRO A 103 -10.04 -5.88 -13.83
C PRO A 103 -10.71 -6.16 -12.49
N GLN A 104 -10.23 -5.46 -11.45
CA GLN A 104 -10.93 -5.14 -10.20
C GLN A 104 -12.27 -5.87 -10.09
N ARG A 105 -12.32 -6.95 -9.31
CA ARG A 105 -13.58 -7.47 -8.79
C ARG A 105 -14.37 -6.24 -8.35
N SER A 106 -15.38 -5.85 -9.13
CA SER A 106 -16.41 -4.97 -8.62
C SER A 106 -16.99 -5.81 -7.50
N ILE A 107 -16.54 -5.53 -6.28
CA ILE A 107 -17.19 -6.03 -5.09
C ILE A 107 -18.59 -5.46 -5.26
N ARG A 108 -19.52 -6.30 -5.74
CA ARG A 108 -20.93 -5.97 -5.79
C ARG A 108 -21.29 -5.69 -4.34
N ARG A 109 -21.24 -4.41 -3.97
CA ARG A 109 -21.69 -3.93 -2.66
C ARG A 109 -23.16 -4.29 -2.62
N LYS A 110 -23.47 -5.42 -1.99
CA LYS A 110 -24.82 -5.66 -1.49
C LYS A 110 -25.13 -4.48 -0.57
N PRO A 111 -26.22 -3.74 -0.78
CA PRO A 111 -26.66 -2.77 0.20
C PRO A 111 -27.06 -3.57 1.44
N SER A 112 -26.16 -3.64 2.42
CA SER A 112 -26.52 -4.03 3.78
C SER A 112 -27.38 -2.88 4.29
N ALA A 113 -28.71 -3.03 4.19
CA ALA A 113 -29.67 -2.19 4.87
C ALA A 113 -29.52 -2.44 6.38
N MET A 114 -28.50 -1.83 6.97
CA MET A 114 -28.33 -1.76 8.42
C MET A 114 -28.95 -0.43 8.84
N THR A 115 -30.26 -0.45 9.00
CA THR A 115 -31.01 0.62 9.66
C THR A 115 -30.54 0.67 11.09
N ARG A 116 -29.48 1.45 11.36
CA ARG A 116 -29.17 1.89 12.71
C ARG A 116 -30.29 2.84 13.10
N ALA A 117 -31.30 2.30 13.78
CA ALA A 117 -32.20 3.10 14.58
C ALA A 117 -31.35 3.79 15.64
N TRP A 118 -30.96 5.04 15.36
CA TRP A 118 -30.57 5.96 16.41
C TRP A 118 -31.82 6.15 17.26
N LEU A 119 -31.86 5.49 18.41
CA LEU A 119 -32.81 5.82 19.46
C LEU A 119 -32.42 7.20 19.97
N SER A 120 -33.06 8.22 19.41
CA SER A 120 -33.03 9.58 19.91
C SER A 120 -33.51 9.57 21.37
N ALA A 121 -32.63 10.01 22.27
CA ALA A 121 -32.98 10.20 23.67
C ALA A 121 -34.14 11.21 23.80
N PRO A 122 -35.16 10.96 24.65
CA PRO A 122 -36.20 11.93 24.90
C PRO A 122 -35.63 13.14 25.66
N PRO A 123 -36.07 14.39 25.37
CA PRO A 123 -35.70 15.53 26.18
C PRO A 123 -36.33 15.40 27.56
N ALA A 124 -35.50 15.34 28.59
CA ALA A 124 -35.95 15.31 29.97
C ALA A 124 -36.73 16.58 30.30
N SER A 125 -37.93 16.39 30.86
CA SER A 125 -38.89 17.42 31.23
C SER A 125 -38.33 18.41 32.25
N VAL A 126 -38.60 19.69 32.00
CA VAL A 126 -38.48 20.80 32.94
C VAL A 126 -39.38 20.54 34.17
N GLY A 127 -38.81 20.67 35.38
CA GLY A 127 -39.53 20.34 36.62
C GLY A 127 -38.98 20.89 37.95
N ARG A 128 -38.37 22.09 37.95
CA ARG A 128 -38.34 23.11 39.06
C ARG A 128 -37.89 22.67 40.49
N PRO A 129 -37.81 23.58 41.49
CA PRO A 129 -36.56 24.08 42.06
C PRO A 129 -36.18 23.46 43.42
N ARG A 130 -34.86 23.44 43.67
CA ARG A 130 -34.19 23.05 44.92
C ARG A 130 -34.60 23.95 46.08
N ALA A 131 -35.28 23.39 47.08
CA ALA A 131 -35.53 24.03 48.36
C ALA A 131 -34.21 24.27 49.10
N GLN A 132 -33.94 25.52 49.45
CA GLN A 132 -32.88 25.93 50.35
C GLN A 132 -33.47 25.98 51.76
N SER A 133 -33.04 25.11 52.67
CA SER A 133 -33.25 25.29 54.10
C SER A 133 -31.98 25.84 54.73
N ALA A 134 -32.14 27.02 55.32
CA ALA A 134 -31.14 27.77 56.06
C ALA A 134 -30.81 27.11 57.41
N GLY A 135 -29.55 27.26 57.84
CA GLY A 135 -29.11 26.99 59.21
C GLY A 135 -27.81 27.78 59.48
N PRO A 136 -27.80 28.78 60.37
CA PRO A 136 -26.69 29.70 60.56
C PRO A 136 -25.72 29.23 61.66
N GLY A 137 -24.51 29.80 61.66
CA GLY A 137 -23.73 29.96 62.89
C GLY A 137 -22.31 29.38 62.85
N SER A 138 -21.36 30.17 62.36
CA SER A 138 -19.95 30.06 62.73
C SER A 138 -19.66 31.13 63.77
N LEU A 139 -19.24 30.72 64.97
CA LEU A 139 -18.64 31.58 65.98
C LEU A 139 -17.33 30.95 66.45
N ARG A 140 -16.32 31.82 66.51
CA ARG A 140 -14.92 31.60 66.86
C ARG A 140 -14.72 30.89 68.20
N ASN A 141 -13.60 30.19 68.31
CA ASN A 141 -12.59 30.46 69.35
C ASN A 141 -11.21 30.40 68.70
#